data_AF-A0A2L2YIT7-F1
#
_entry.id   AF-A0A2L2YIT7-F1
#
_cell.length_a   1.000
_cell.length_b   1.000
_cell.length_c   1.000
_cell.angle_alpha   90.00
_cell.angle_beta   90.00
_cell.angle_gamma   90.00
#
_symmetry.space_group_name_H-M   'P 1'
#
loop_
_entity.id
_entity.type
_entity.pdbx_description
1 polymer ?
#
loop_
_entity_poly.entity_id
_entity_poly.type
_entity_poly.pdbx_seq_one_letter_code
_entity_poly.pdbx_strand_id
1 'polypeptide(L)' 'KRCNNGADCEEDECCVGVLFLNGTCRLRLGEGKRCIDDDGGIRGKNLLQCPCAQGIKCIPEKVEENIFGQVRINE' A
#
# COMPACT_ATOMS: atom_id res chain seq x y z
N LYS A 1 16.82 -2.63 -3.81
CA LYS A 1 17.18 -3.53 -2.69
C LYS A 1 16.17 -4.69 -2.65
N ARG A 2 16.60 -5.95 -2.47
CA ARG A 2 15.68 -7.09 -2.32
C ARG A 2 15.26 -7.26 -0.86
N CYS A 3 14.08 -7.78 -0.62
CA CYS A 3 13.53 -7.96 0.72
C CYS A 3 12.72 -9.26 0.82
N ASN A 4 12.73 -9.86 2.02
CA ASN A 4 11.84 -10.96 2.35
C ASN A 4 10.66 -10.52 3.20
N ASN A 5 10.82 -9.45 3.97
CA ASN A 5 9.76 -8.83 4.75
C ASN A 5 10.01 -7.31 4.85
N GLY A 6 9.05 -6.58 5.43
CA GLY A 6 9.18 -5.13 5.62
C GLY A 6 10.38 -4.69 6.47
N ALA A 7 10.91 -5.54 7.36
CA ALA A 7 12.05 -5.20 8.22
C ALA A 7 13.40 -5.24 7.50
N ASP A 8 13.48 -5.82 6.30
CA ASP A 8 14.66 -5.71 5.42
C ASP A 8 14.82 -4.30 4.80
N CYS A 9 13.76 -3.50 4.80
CA CYS A 9 13.70 -2.19 4.18
C CYS A 9 13.84 -1.07 5.21
N GLU A 10 14.16 0.14 4.75
CA GLU A 10 14.24 1.32 5.63
C GLU A 10 12.85 1.76 6.14
N GLU A 11 12.79 2.64 7.14
CA GLU A 11 11.51 3.07 7.74
C GLU A 11 10.55 3.72 6.74
N ASP A 12 11.12 4.44 5.76
CA ASP A 12 10.42 5.07 4.64
C ASP A 12 10.23 4.16 3.42
N GLU A 13 10.63 2.89 3.52
CA GLU A 13 10.44 1.88 2.50
C GLU A 13 9.49 0.78 2.96
N CYS A 14 9.00 0.00 2.01
CA CYS A 14 8.29 -1.24 2.27
C CYS A 14 8.74 -2.34 1.32
N CYS A 15 8.50 -3.58 1.72
CA CYS A 15 8.73 -4.72 0.86
C CYS A 15 7.53 -4.97 -0.06
N VAL A 16 7.71 -4.80 -1.37
CA VAL A 16 6.69 -5.12 -2.39
C VAL A 16 7.09 -6.38 -3.13
N GLY A 17 6.21 -7.37 -3.17
CA GLY A 17 6.44 -8.62 -3.90
C GLY A 17 5.31 -9.61 -3.75
N VAL A 18 5.26 -10.53 -4.70
CA VAL A 18 4.26 -11.61 -4.74
C VAL A 18 4.62 -12.73 -3.76
N LEU A 19 3.62 -13.49 -3.33
CA LEU A 19 3.84 -14.71 -2.55
C LEU A 19 4.85 -15.62 -3.26
N PHE A 20 5.73 -16.25 -2.46
CA PHE A 20 6.78 -17.17 -2.90
C PHE A 20 7.95 -16.56 -3.70
N LEU A 21 7.93 -15.25 -4.00
CA LEU A 21 9.05 -14.55 -4.66
C LEU A 21 9.72 -13.55 -3.71
N ASN A 22 11.01 -13.32 -3.92
CA ASN A 22 11.73 -12.24 -3.23
C ASN A 22 11.11 -10.90 -3.65
N GLY A 23 10.78 -10.08 -2.65
CA GLY A 23 10.27 -8.74 -2.88
C GLY A 23 11.39 -7.76 -3.20
N THR A 24 10.99 -6.53 -3.51
CA THR A 24 11.88 -5.39 -3.69
C THR A 24 11.44 -4.28 -2.74
N CYS A 25 12.41 -3.68 -2.05
CA CYS A 25 12.15 -2.47 -1.26
C CYS A 25 11.76 -1.35 -2.22
N ARG A 26 10.61 -0.75 -1.95
CA ARG A 26 10.09 0.42 -2.65
C ARG A 26 9.85 1.49 -1.61
N LEU A 27 10.00 2.75 -2.01
CA LEU A 27 9.64 3.87 -1.17
C LEU A 27 8.13 3.87 -0.91
N ARG A 28 7.75 4.33 0.29
CA ARG A 28 6.35 4.60 0.62
C ARG A 28 5.75 5.62 -0.35
N LEU A 29 4.45 5.53 -0.55
CA LEU A 29 3.74 6.46 -1.43
C LEU A 29 3.72 7.85 -0.79
N GLY A 30 4.11 8.87 -1.56
CA GLY A 30 3.95 10.27 -1.19
C GLY A 30 2.57 10.81 -1.54
N GLU A 31 2.32 12.07 -1.17
CA GLU A 31 1.07 12.77 -1.49
C GLU A 31 0.82 12.85 -3.01
N GLY A 32 -0.44 12.75 -3.41
CA GLY A 32 -0.86 12.78 -4.82
C GLY A 32 -0.58 11.49 -5.60
N LYS A 33 -0.13 10.41 -4.94
CA LYS A 33 -0.04 9.08 -5.55
C LYS A 33 -1.28 8.26 -5.24
N ARG A 34 -1.72 7.49 -6.23
CA ARG A 34 -2.81 6.53 -6.07
C ARG A 34 -2.45 5.53 -4.96
N CYS A 35 -3.26 5.51 -3.93
CA CYS A 35 -3.09 4.65 -2.77
C CYS A 35 -4.23 3.62 -2.72
N ILE A 36 -3.99 2.51 -2.03
CA ILE A 36 -4.98 1.46 -1.79
C ILE A 36 -5.07 1.30 -0.27
N ASP A 37 -6.28 1.43 0.27
CA ASP A 37 -6.53 1.47 1.72
C ASP A 37 -6.15 0.15 2.41
N ASP A 38 -6.27 -0.96 1.68
CA ASP A 38 -5.94 -2.30 2.16
C ASP A 38 -5.31 -3.11 1.01
N ASP A 39 -3.98 -3.13 0.91
CA ASP A 39 -3.29 -4.02 -0.04
C ASP A 39 -3.22 -5.47 0.48
N GLY A 40 -3.94 -5.80 1.56
CA GLY A 40 -4.07 -7.17 2.06
C GLY A 40 -2.73 -7.90 2.19
N GLY A 41 -1.68 -7.19 2.63
CA GLY A 41 -0.31 -7.67 2.54
C GLY A 41 -0.14 -9.04 3.19
N ILE A 42 0.14 -10.06 2.39
CA ILE A 42 0.26 -11.44 2.89
C ILE A 42 1.71 -11.69 3.32
N ARG A 43 1.90 -12.14 4.57
CA ARG A 43 3.21 -12.48 5.16
C ARG A 43 4.21 -11.31 5.22
N GLY A 44 3.73 -10.09 5.46
CA GLY A 44 4.60 -8.92 5.64
C GLY A 44 5.23 -8.39 4.34
N LYS A 45 4.62 -8.75 3.19
CA LYS A 45 4.88 -8.16 1.88
C LYS A 45 3.61 -7.50 1.39
N ASN A 46 3.76 -6.35 0.73
CA ASN A 46 2.68 -5.76 -0.06
C ASN A 46 2.70 -6.37 -1.46
N LEU A 47 1.53 -6.67 -2.01
CA LEU A 47 1.40 -7.37 -3.28
C LEU A 47 1.60 -6.42 -4.47
N LEU A 48 1.07 -5.20 -4.38
CA LEU A 48 1.09 -4.23 -5.48
C LEU A 48 1.95 -3.01 -5.18
N GLN A 49 1.79 -2.43 -3.99
CA GLN A 49 2.40 -1.13 -3.70
C GLN A 49 2.63 -0.92 -2.21
N CYS A 50 3.54 0.00 -1.88
CA CYS A 50 3.74 0.39 -0.50
C CYS A 50 2.55 1.17 0.05
N PRO A 51 2.31 1.10 1.37
CA PRO A 51 1.43 2.05 2.02
C PRO A 51 1.97 3.48 1.89
N CYS A 52 1.11 4.44 2.22
CA CYS A 52 1.47 5.84 2.33
C CYS A 52 2.60 6.07 3.36
N ALA A 53 3.37 7.13 3.18
CA ALA A 53 4.41 7.55 4.11
C ALA A 53 3.85 7.81 5.52
N GLN A 54 4.70 7.77 6.55
CA GLN A 54 4.25 8.08 7.89
C GLN A 54 3.70 9.51 7.93
N GLY A 55 2.48 9.67 8.47
CA GLY A 55 1.81 10.97 8.57
C GLY A 55 0.84 11.29 7.42
N ILE A 56 0.80 10.49 6.35
CA ILE A 56 -0.19 10.65 5.28
C ILE A 56 -1.11 9.43 5.22
N LYS A 57 -2.40 9.71 5.02
CA LYS A 57 -3.44 8.68 4.95
C LYS A 57 -3.90 8.52 3.52
N CYS A 58 -4.16 7.28 3.12
CA CYS A 58 -4.89 7.04 1.90
C CYS A 58 -6.32 7.52 2.10
N ILE A 59 -6.68 8.64 1.46
CA ILE A 59 -8.04 9.15 1.48
C ILE A 59 -8.68 8.90 0.12
N PRO A 60 -9.89 8.33 0.08
CA PRO A 60 -10.59 8.17 -1.18
C PRO A 60 -10.95 9.53 -1.75
N GLU A 61 -10.67 9.73 -3.03
CA GLU A 61 -10.97 10.98 -3.72
C GLU A 61 -12.49 11.23 -3.78
N LYS A 62 -13.27 10.15 -3.85
CA LYS A 62 -14.73 10.22 -3.86
C LYS A 62 -15.34 9.13 -2.98
N VAL A 63 -16.27 9.53 -2.12
CA VAL A 63 -17.13 8.61 -1.38
C VAL A 63 -18.53 8.79 -1.94
N GLU A 64 -19.04 7.78 -2.63
CA GLU A 64 -20.42 7.75 -3.11
C GLU A 64 -21.27 6.88 -2.19
N GLU A 65 -22.41 7.40 -1.76
CA GLU A 65 -23.37 6.62 -0.96
C GLU A 65 -24.34 5.92 -1.91
N ASN A 66 -24.42 4.59 -1.85
CA ASN A 66 -25.40 3.81 -2.59
C ASN A 66 -26.27 2.98 -1.64
N ILE A 67 -27.26 2.25 -2.19
CA ILE A 67 -28.18 1.41 -1.41
C ILE A 67 -27.50 0.28 -0.61
N PHE A 68 -26.21 0.01 -0.87
CA PHE A 68 -25.37 -0.95 -0.16
C PHE A 68 -24.42 -0.29 0.86
N GLY A 69 -24.46 1.04 0.99
CA GLY A 69 -23.65 1.82 1.94
C GLY A 69 -22.66 2.78 1.26
N GLN A 70 -21.68 3.25 2.03
CA GLN A 70 -20.65 4.16 1.55
C GLN A 70 -19.63 3.41 0.69
N VAL A 71 -19.62 3.69 -0.61
CA VAL A 71 -18.65 3.17 -1.58
C VAL A 71 -17.51 4.18 -1.74
N ARG A 72 -16.30 3.75 -1.41
CA ARG A 72 -15.07 4.53 -1.61
C ARG A 72 -14.54 4.27 -3.01
N ILE A 73 -14.51 5.29 -3.86
CA ILE A 73 -14.01 5.22 -5.23
C ILE A 73 -12.62 5.87 -5.25
N ASN A 74 -11.62 5.09 -5.69
CA ASN A 74 -10.27 5.55 -5.96
C ASN A 74 -10.05 5.47 -7.48
N GLU A 75 -10.05 6.61 -8.18
CA GLU A 75 -9.83 6.68 -9.65
C GLU A 75 -8.41 6.27 -10.06
#